data_AF-A0A9D7ELH1-F1
#
_entry.id   AF-A0A9D7ELH1-F1
#
_cell.length_a   1.000
_cell.length_b   1.000
_cell.length_c   1.000
_cell.angle_alpha   90.00
_cell.angle_beta   90.00
_cell.angle_gamma   90.00
#
_symmetry.space_group_name_H-M   'P 1'
#
loop_
_entity.id
_entity.type
_entity.pdbx_description
1 polymer ?
#
loop_
_entity_poly.entity_id
_entity_poly.type
_entity_poly.pdbx_seq_one_letter_code
_entity_poly.pdbx_strand_id
1 'polypeptide(L)'
;MDAPRRGAPYGARFNDLDIDDQGRIVAVGSADGTNVFDGQTIISNANKGVLARYLPDGTLTDLVQLADSANSQQATAVEVAPITGNIYVGGGFWGELQLDGSSVNAPTSSTFILKLDDALTAQWITAGGGNNTTYGSWLEGLAIDAAENSYITGECSGDTVTFGAHSFIGHTFYDDEVFTAKLDPNGVVQWLRRGGSEQNDEAFDIIADGQGNTVITGLLGGNIPYAEFDGIQVDIVSQSAHCFIARYDANGQIIYAERMGGGSDDVGFGLALANDSTFFLTGSTWGSSS
;
A
#
# COMPACT_ATOMS: atom_id res chain seq x y z
N MET A 1 -16.05 10.59 8.19
CA MET A 1 -15.19 11.02 9.30
C MET A 1 -13.77 10.93 8.77
N ASP A 2 -12.98 12.00 8.77
CA ASP A 2 -11.57 11.91 8.35
C ASP A 2 -10.86 10.85 9.21
N ALA A 3 -10.30 9.82 8.58
CA ALA A 3 -9.28 8.99 9.20
C ALA A 3 -8.15 9.92 9.72
N PRO A 4 -7.52 9.62 10.86
CA PRO A 4 -6.59 10.54 11.49
C PRO A 4 -5.38 10.79 10.56
N ARG A 5 -5.40 11.89 9.81
CA ARG A 5 -4.29 12.35 8.99
C ARG A 5 -3.06 12.46 9.90
N ARG A 6 -2.09 11.56 9.65
CA ARG A 6 -0.89 11.27 10.46
C ARG A 6 0.14 12.42 10.41
N GLY A 7 -0.26 13.60 10.86
CA GLY A 7 0.51 14.87 10.79
C GLY A 7 0.93 15.47 12.15
N ALA A 8 1.12 14.67 13.20
CA ALA A 8 1.68 15.13 14.47
C ALA A 8 3.11 14.60 14.67
N PRO A 9 3.98 15.27 15.45
CA PRO A 9 5.42 15.00 15.52
C PRO A 9 5.66 13.75 16.38
N TYR A 10 5.47 12.58 15.79
CA TYR A 10 5.73 11.33 16.48
C TYR A 10 7.21 10.97 16.33
N GLY A 11 7.79 10.48 17.43
CA GLY A 11 8.99 9.65 17.33
C GLY A 11 8.74 8.44 16.43
N ALA A 12 9.75 7.59 16.31
CA ALA A 12 9.70 6.43 15.44
C ALA A 12 8.47 5.53 15.63
N ARG A 13 7.94 5.01 14.52
CA ARG A 13 6.91 3.97 14.48
C ARG A 13 7.23 2.94 13.39
N PHE A 14 6.90 1.68 13.63
CA PHE A 14 6.81 0.67 12.57
C PHE A 14 5.35 0.52 12.17
N ASN A 15 5.09 0.49 10.86
CA ASN A 15 3.76 0.38 10.29
C ASN A 15 3.45 -1.06 9.89
N ASP A 16 4.46 -1.82 9.47
CA ASP A 16 4.30 -3.16 8.95
C ASP A 16 5.55 -4.03 9.16
N LEU A 17 5.37 -5.34 9.12
CA LEU A 17 6.45 -6.33 9.19
C LEU A 17 6.12 -7.56 8.36
N ASP A 18 7.17 -8.21 7.85
CA ASP A 18 7.10 -9.52 7.23
C ASP A 18 8.24 -10.44 7.72
N ILE A 19 8.09 -11.75 7.52
CA ILE A 19 8.98 -12.79 8.01
C ILE A 19 9.37 -13.71 6.86
N ASP A 20 10.68 -13.87 6.64
CA ASP A 20 11.18 -14.77 5.61
C ASP A 20 11.16 -16.25 6.02
N ASP A 21 11.56 -17.13 5.09
CA ASP A 21 11.58 -18.59 5.29
C ASP A 21 12.59 -19.06 6.36
N GLN A 22 13.53 -18.20 6.75
CA GLN A 22 14.49 -18.42 7.83
C GLN A 22 13.99 -17.89 9.18
N GLY A 23 12.83 -17.23 9.20
CA GLY A 23 12.27 -16.59 10.38
C GLY A 23 12.87 -15.22 10.69
N ARG A 24 13.66 -14.63 9.78
CA ARG A 24 14.15 -13.25 9.94
C ARG A 24 12.98 -12.31 9.75
N ILE A 25 12.86 -11.34 10.64
CA ILE A 25 11.76 -10.37 10.64
C ILE A 25 12.29 -9.09 9.99
N VAL A 26 11.55 -8.55 9.02
CA VAL A 26 11.80 -7.24 8.42
C VAL A 26 10.63 -6.35 8.76
N ALA A 27 10.90 -5.21 9.40
CA ALA A 27 9.88 -4.23 9.77
C ALA A 27 10.16 -2.89 9.12
N VAL A 28 9.13 -2.21 8.62
CA VAL A 28 9.25 -0.88 8.04
C VAL A 28 8.35 0.13 8.70
N GLY A 29 8.76 1.39 8.63
CA GLY A 29 8.11 2.43 9.40
C GLY A 29 8.54 3.83 9.02
N SER A 30 8.40 4.74 9.97
CA SER A 30 8.89 6.10 9.81
C SER A 30 9.52 6.64 11.08
N ALA A 31 10.57 7.44 10.95
CA ALA A 31 11.26 8.09 12.05
C ALA A 31 11.57 9.55 11.72
N ASP A 32 11.35 10.44 12.69
CA ASP A 32 11.76 11.85 12.66
C ASP A 32 12.62 12.18 13.87
N GLY A 33 13.68 12.96 13.67
CA GLY A 33 14.67 13.27 14.69
C GLY A 33 15.53 12.08 15.11
N THR A 34 16.04 12.11 16.35
CA THR A 34 16.89 11.06 16.92
C THR A 34 16.04 9.98 17.58
N ASN A 35 16.13 8.75 17.09
CA ASN A 35 15.40 7.59 17.59
C ASN A 35 16.37 6.45 17.91
N VAL A 36 16.04 5.64 18.91
CA VAL A 36 16.86 4.50 19.36
C VAL A 36 16.01 3.23 19.33
N PHE A 37 16.50 2.20 18.66
CA PHE A 37 15.90 0.87 18.58
C PHE A 37 16.93 -0.15 19.03
N ASP A 38 16.65 -0.87 20.12
CA ASP A 38 17.51 -1.93 20.66
C ASP A 38 18.99 -1.54 20.78
N GLY A 39 19.23 -0.27 21.16
CA GLY A 39 20.56 0.31 21.34
C GLY A 39 21.21 0.87 20.08
N GLN A 40 20.62 0.69 18.90
CA GLN A 40 21.03 1.34 17.65
C GLN A 40 20.31 2.67 17.47
N THR A 41 21.02 3.70 17.01
CA THR A 41 20.48 5.06 16.84
C THR A 41 20.32 5.39 15.36
N ILE A 42 19.16 5.94 14.98
CA ILE A 42 18.92 6.56 13.68
C ILE A 42 18.57 8.04 13.87
N ILE A 43 19.06 8.89 12.98
CA ILE A 43 18.85 10.33 13.04
C ILE A 43 18.30 10.80 11.70
N SER A 44 17.02 11.15 11.70
CA SER A 44 16.30 11.65 10.54
C SER A 44 16.15 13.17 10.60
N ASN A 45 16.23 13.83 9.46
CA ASN A 45 16.04 15.29 9.30
C ASN A 45 14.59 15.71 8.94
N ALA A 46 13.71 14.73 8.78
CA ALA A 46 12.27 14.86 8.56
C ALA A 46 11.62 13.51 8.92
N ASN A 47 10.33 13.35 8.67
CA ASN A 47 9.69 12.03 8.75
C ASN A 47 10.21 11.14 7.60
N LYS A 48 11.07 10.16 7.90
CA LYS A 48 11.76 9.30 6.92
C LYS A 48 11.34 7.86 7.04
N GLY A 49 11.24 7.16 5.90
CA GLY A 49 11.12 5.71 5.86
C GLY A 49 12.30 5.04 6.53
N VAL A 50 12.04 4.07 7.40
CA VAL A 50 13.06 3.27 8.07
C VAL A 50 12.76 1.79 7.92
N LEU A 51 13.80 0.97 7.90
CA LEU A 51 13.74 -0.48 7.92
C LEU A 51 14.57 -1.01 9.09
N ALA A 52 14.02 -1.97 9.81
CA ALA A 52 14.74 -2.74 10.81
C ALA A 52 14.66 -4.24 10.48
N ARG A 53 15.79 -4.95 10.62
CA ARG A 53 15.87 -6.40 10.44
C ARG A 53 16.24 -7.08 11.75
N TYR A 54 15.53 -8.15 12.08
CA TYR A 54 15.73 -8.93 13.29
C TYR A 54 15.98 -10.40 12.99
N LEU A 55 16.78 -11.05 13.82
CA LEU A 55 16.85 -12.51 13.89
C LEU A 55 15.54 -13.09 14.45
N PRO A 56 15.28 -14.40 14.26
CA PRO A 56 14.10 -15.07 14.82
C PRO A 56 13.98 -14.98 16.35
N ASP A 57 15.09 -14.72 17.05
CA ASP A 57 15.12 -14.54 18.51
C ASP A 57 14.81 -13.10 18.95
N GLY A 58 14.51 -12.19 18.01
CA GLY A 58 14.23 -10.78 18.27
C GLY A 58 15.47 -9.89 18.36
N THR A 59 16.66 -10.38 18.05
CA THR A 59 17.87 -9.55 18.02
C THR A 59 17.91 -8.66 16.78
N LEU A 60 17.97 -7.34 16.96
CA LEU A 60 18.15 -6.36 15.87
C LEU A 60 19.52 -6.51 15.20
N THR A 61 19.54 -6.76 13.89
CA THR A 61 20.77 -6.87 13.08
C THR A 61 21.05 -5.61 12.28
N ASP A 62 20.03 -4.99 11.71
CA ASP A 62 20.17 -3.85 10.80
C ASP A 62 19.10 -2.80 11.09
N LEU A 63 19.47 -1.53 11.02
CA LEU A 63 18.58 -0.38 11.10
C LEU A 63 19.01 0.64 10.04
N VAL A 64 18.18 0.83 9.02
CA VAL A 64 18.52 1.60 7.81
C VAL A 64 17.47 2.68 7.54
N GLN A 65 17.91 3.87 7.16
CA GLN A 65 17.06 4.93 6.60
C GLN A 65 16.88 4.67 5.09
N LEU A 66 15.64 4.62 4.62
CA LEU A 66 15.32 4.24 3.22
C LEU A 66 15.32 5.43 2.24
N ALA A 67 15.63 6.63 2.71
CA ALA A 67 15.63 7.84 1.88
C ALA A 67 16.61 8.88 2.42
N ASP A 68 17.38 9.53 1.55
CA ASP A 68 18.40 10.51 1.95
C ASP A 68 18.02 11.98 1.63
N SER A 69 16.89 12.21 0.95
CA SER A 69 16.52 13.56 0.48
C SER A 69 16.03 14.48 1.61
N ALA A 70 15.61 15.72 1.30
CA ALA A 70 15.14 16.68 2.31
C ALA A 70 13.67 16.47 2.75
N ASN A 71 12.83 15.85 1.92
CA ASN A 71 11.38 15.84 2.09
C ASN A 71 10.86 14.62 2.86
N SER A 72 9.64 14.68 3.40
CA SER A 72 9.07 13.54 4.13
C SER A 72 8.82 12.33 3.23
N GLN A 73 9.16 11.14 3.73
CA GLN A 73 8.82 9.83 3.17
C GLN A 73 8.38 8.88 4.28
N GLN A 74 7.42 8.02 4.00
CA GLN A 74 6.92 7.04 4.96
C GLN A 74 6.89 5.68 4.29
N ALA A 75 7.50 4.67 4.90
CA ALA A 75 7.30 3.28 4.51
C ALA A 75 6.10 2.73 5.28
N THR A 76 5.13 2.18 4.57
CA THR A 76 3.84 1.72 5.10
C THR A 76 3.67 0.23 5.00
N ALA A 77 4.24 -0.41 3.98
CA ALA A 77 4.14 -1.85 3.75
C ALA A 77 5.50 -2.48 3.43
N VAL A 78 5.71 -3.73 3.85
CA VAL A 78 6.92 -4.51 3.52
C VAL A 78 6.58 -5.96 3.24
N GLU A 79 7.23 -6.54 2.23
CA GLU A 79 7.12 -7.95 1.89
C GLU A 79 8.50 -8.51 1.52
N VAL A 80 8.79 -9.74 1.94
CA VAL A 80 10.02 -10.46 1.62
C VAL A 80 9.72 -11.53 0.58
N ALA A 81 10.41 -11.45 -0.55
CA ALA A 81 10.24 -12.41 -1.64
C ALA A 81 10.57 -13.84 -1.14
N PRO A 82 9.64 -14.81 -1.26
CA PRO A 82 9.73 -16.09 -0.56
C PRO A 82 10.85 -17.01 -1.05
N ILE A 83 11.46 -16.73 -2.20
CA ILE A 83 12.52 -17.56 -2.81
C ILE A 83 13.89 -16.89 -2.73
N THR A 84 13.96 -15.58 -2.93
CA THR A 84 15.23 -14.85 -3.04
C THR A 84 15.59 -14.05 -1.80
N GLY A 85 14.64 -13.79 -0.90
CA GLY A 85 14.84 -12.93 0.26
C GLY A 85 14.98 -11.45 -0.09
N ASN A 86 14.73 -11.05 -1.35
CA ASN A 86 14.65 -9.65 -1.72
C ASN A 86 13.52 -8.97 -0.95
N ILE A 87 13.75 -7.74 -0.50
CA ILE A 87 12.79 -7.00 0.31
C ILE A 87 12.12 -5.94 -0.56
N TYR A 88 10.80 -5.89 -0.49
CA TYR A 88 9.99 -4.91 -1.18
C TYR A 88 9.35 -3.99 -0.16
N VAL A 89 9.49 -2.68 -0.35
CA VAL A 89 8.95 -1.67 0.56
C VAL A 89 8.04 -0.73 -0.21
N GLY A 90 6.81 -0.59 0.26
CA GLY A 90 5.82 0.36 -0.23
C GLY A 90 5.68 1.57 0.69
N GLY A 91 5.30 2.72 0.14
CA GLY A 91 5.17 3.93 0.93
C GLY A 91 4.71 5.17 0.19
N GLY A 92 4.65 6.28 0.92
CA GLY A 92 4.33 7.61 0.41
C GLY A 92 5.53 8.56 0.47
N PHE A 93 5.65 9.47 -0.50
CA PHE A 93 6.69 10.50 -0.56
C PHE A 93 6.20 11.76 -1.29
N TRP A 94 6.93 12.87 -1.15
CA TRP A 94 6.76 14.05 -2.02
C TRP A 94 8.11 14.68 -2.38
N GLY A 95 8.21 15.27 -3.57
CA GLY A 95 9.47 15.72 -4.14
C GLY A 95 10.41 14.57 -4.46
N GLU A 96 11.70 14.70 -4.15
CA GLU A 96 12.71 13.70 -4.48
C GLU A 96 12.77 12.58 -3.45
N LEU A 97 12.88 11.34 -3.91
CA LEU A 97 13.26 10.16 -3.14
C LEU A 97 14.51 9.57 -3.79
N GLN A 98 15.58 9.40 -3.02
CA GLN A 98 16.85 8.85 -3.48
C GLN A 98 17.38 7.83 -2.46
N LEU A 99 17.96 6.75 -2.99
CA LEU A 99 18.65 5.70 -2.23
C LEU A 99 19.63 4.96 -3.16
N ASP A 100 20.87 4.76 -2.71
CA ASP A 100 21.94 4.04 -3.44
C ASP A 100 22.13 4.44 -4.92
N GLY A 101 21.92 5.72 -5.23
CA GLY A 101 22.04 6.26 -6.58
C GLY A 101 20.81 6.07 -7.47
N SER A 102 19.80 5.33 -7.02
CA SER A 102 18.45 5.34 -7.61
C SER A 102 17.68 6.57 -7.13
N SER A 103 16.91 7.22 -8.02
CA SER A 103 16.04 8.32 -7.61
C SER A 103 14.75 8.41 -8.43
N VAL A 104 13.71 8.91 -7.77
CA VAL A 104 12.43 9.29 -8.35
C VAL A 104 12.02 10.65 -7.81
N ASN A 105 11.21 11.40 -8.55
CA ASN A 105 10.71 12.70 -8.12
C ASN A 105 9.23 12.84 -8.44
N ALA A 106 8.46 13.34 -7.48
CA ALA A 106 7.03 13.59 -7.63
C ALA A 106 6.68 15.03 -7.28
N PRO A 107 5.90 15.75 -8.11
CA PRO A 107 5.47 17.11 -7.81
C PRO A 107 4.36 17.16 -6.75
N THR A 108 3.68 16.05 -6.51
CA THR A 108 2.59 15.86 -5.54
C THR A 108 2.94 14.73 -4.56
N SER A 109 2.20 14.62 -3.46
CA SER A 109 2.31 13.46 -2.58
C SER A 109 1.93 12.20 -3.36
N SER A 110 2.89 11.30 -3.54
CA SER A 110 2.81 10.13 -4.41
C SER A 110 3.26 8.86 -3.67
N THR A 111 3.00 7.71 -4.28
CA THR A 111 3.43 6.41 -3.77
C THR A 111 4.76 5.97 -4.38
N PHE A 112 5.53 5.18 -3.66
CA PHE A 112 6.68 4.47 -4.18
C PHE A 112 6.63 2.99 -3.83
N ILE A 113 7.31 2.20 -4.64
CA ILE A 113 7.74 0.85 -4.33
C ILE A 113 9.25 0.76 -4.56
N LEU A 114 9.95 0.21 -3.59
CA LEU A 114 11.40 0.04 -3.54
C LEU A 114 11.71 -1.44 -3.42
N LYS A 115 12.63 -1.93 -4.26
CA LYS A 115 13.22 -3.27 -4.08
C LYS A 115 14.64 -3.15 -3.55
N LEU A 116 14.91 -3.90 -2.49
CA LEU A 116 16.22 -4.10 -1.90
C LEU A 116 16.66 -5.56 -2.09
N ASP A 117 17.97 -5.79 -2.24
CA ASP A 117 18.52 -7.13 -2.08
C ASP A 117 18.72 -7.49 -0.60
N ASP A 118 19.18 -8.72 -0.31
CA ASP A 118 19.44 -9.17 1.07
C ASP A 118 20.56 -8.38 1.78
N ALA A 119 21.39 -7.65 1.02
CA ALA A 119 22.39 -6.73 1.55
C ALA A 119 21.82 -5.32 1.81
N LEU A 120 20.50 -5.14 1.69
CA LEU A 120 19.79 -3.88 1.83
C LEU A 120 20.21 -2.82 0.81
N THR A 121 20.71 -3.23 -0.36
CA THR A 121 21.07 -2.33 -1.46
C THR A 121 19.90 -2.14 -2.40
N ALA A 122 19.56 -0.89 -2.73
CA ALA A 122 18.49 -0.58 -3.65
C ALA A 122 18.75 -1.10 -5.06
N GLN A 123 17.82 -1.91 -5.57
CA GLN A 123 17.85 -2.44 -6.93
C GLN A 123 17.09 -1.53 -7.90
N TRP A 124 15.92 -1.05 -7.47
CA TRP A 124 15.11 -0.08 -8.22
C TRP A 124 14.09 0.62 -7.31
N ILE A 125 13.60 1.76 -7.77
CA ILE A 125 12.47 2.49 -7.20
C ILE A 125 11.50 2.82 -8.33
N THR A 126 10.23 2.47 -8.15
CA THR A 126 9.14 2.89 -9.03
C THR A 126 8.17 3.75 -8.25
N ALA A 127 7.71 4.84 -8.84
CA ALA A 127 6.75 5.75 -8.24
C ALA A 127 5.50 5.88 -9.09
N GLY A 128 4.39 6.24 -8.44
CA GLY A 128 3.15 6.58 -9.10
C GLY A 128 2.17 7.25 -8.15
N GLY A 129 1.18 7.92 -8.71
CA GLY A 129 0.22 8.67 -7.93
C GLY A 129 -0.63 9.59 -8.78
N GLY A 130 -1.58 10.24 -8.13
CA GLY A 130 -2.44 11.23 -8.73
C GLY A 130 -1.82 12.62 -8.77
N ASN A 131 -2.39 13.46 -9.64
CA ASN A 131 -1.93 14.82 -9.90
C ASN A 131 -2.56 15.90 -8.98
N ASN A 132 -3.30 15.51 -7.95
CA ASN A 132 -3.86 16.45 -6.97
C ASN A 132 -2.74 17.05 -6.09
N THR A 133 -2.77 18.37 -5.91
CA THR A 133 -1.77 19.09 -5.08
C THR A 133 -2.21 19.29 -3.63
N THR A 134 -3.47 18.99 -3.32
CA THR A 134 -4.08 19.18 -1.99
C THR A 134 -4.15 17.85 -1.21
N TYR A 135 -4.50 16.78 -1.92
CA TYR A 135 -4.59 15.41 -1.41
C TYR A 135 -3.45 14.59 -2.00
N GLY A 136 -3.12 13.48 -1.34
CA GLY A 136 -1.98 12.64 -1.73
C GLY A 136 -2.40 11.32 -2.34
N SER A 137 -1.43 10.50 -2.67
CA SER A 137 -1.61 9.07 -2.91
C SER A 137 -0.78 8.30 -1.89
N TRP A 138 -1.34 7.20 -1.38
CA TRP A 138 -0.74 6.36 -0.36
C TRP A 138 -0.86 4.89 -0.75
N LEU A 139 0.25 4.16 -0.64
CA LEU A 139 0.27 2.70 -0.80
C LEU A 139 0.04 2.12 0.59
N GLU A 140 -0.97 1.27 0.73
CA GLU A 140 -1.34 0.66 2.02
C GLU A 140 -1.11 -0.86 2.01
N GLY A 141 -1.40 -1.52 0.88
CA GLY A 141 -1.17 -2.96 0.72
C GLY A 141 -0.10 -3.29 -0.31
N LEU A 142 0.70 -4.31 0.00
CA LEU A 142 1.73 -4.87 -0.87
C LEU A 142 1.69 -6.40 -0.76
N ALA A 143 1.79 -7.11 -1.89
CA ALA A 143 2.00 -8.55 -1.93
C ALA A 143 3.05 -8.91 -2.99
N ILE A 144 3.82 -9.97 -2.75
CA ILE A 144 4.86 -10.47 -3.67
C ILE A 144 4.59 -11.94 -4.01
N ASP A 145 4.59 -12.27 -5.31
CA ASP A 145 4.51 -13.67 -5.74
C ASP A 145 5.89 -14.36 -5.79
N ALA A 146 5.89 -15.68 -5.93
CA ALA A 146 7.14 -16.47 -6.04
C ALA A 146 7.96 -16.17 -7.31
N ALA A 147 7.38 -15.46 -8.29
CA ALA A 147 8.07 -14.98 -9.48
C ALA A 147 8.59 -13.54 -9.31
N GLU A 148 8.49 -12.97 -8.11
CA GLU A 148 8.90 -11.62 -7.75
C GLU A 148 8.12 -10.49 -8.42
N ASN A 149 6.91 -10.77 -8.92
CA ASN A 149 5.98 -9.70 -9.26
C ASN A 149 5.44 -9.09 -7.98
N SER A 150 5.30 -7.78 -7.98
CA SER A 150 4.67 -7.05 -6.88
C SER A 150 3.28 -6.58 -7.23
N TYR A 151 2.41 -6.62 -6.24
CA TYR A 151 1.01 -6.24 -6.34
C TYR A 151 0.75 -5.21 -5.25
N ILE A 152 0.28 -4.03 -5.66
CA ILE A 152 0.11 -2.91 -4.76
C ILE A 152 -1.31 -2.37 -4.83
N THR A 153 -1.79 -1.88 -3.70
CA THR A 153 -3.08 -1.20 -3.60
C THR A 153 -2.97 -0.03 -2.64
N GLY A 154 -3.91 0.90 -2.76
CA GLY A 154 -3.99 2.03 -1.86
C GLY A 154 -4.98 3.07 -2.34
N GLU A 155 -4.82 4.29 -1.85
CA GLU A 155 -5.59 5.45 -2.24
C GLU A 155 -4.79 6.39 -3.15
N CYS A 156 -5.49 7.07 -4.04
CA CYS A 156 -4.93 8.10 -4.91
C CYS A 156 -5.94 9.20 -5.17
N SER A 157 -5.47 10.39 -5.49
CA SER A 157 -6.35 11.54 -5.69
C SER A 157 -5.93 12.37 -6.90
N GLY A 158 -6.92 12.81 -7.68
CA GLY A 158 -6.74 13.73 -8.81
C GLY A 158 -7.28 13.20 -10.13
N ASP A 159 -7.43 14.11 -11.10
CA ASP A 159 -8.07 13.82 -12.38
C ASP A 159 -7.30 12.78 -13.22
N THR A 160 -6.01 12.58 -12.93
CA THR A 160 -5.20 11.58 -13.61
C THR A 160 -4.22 10.93 -12.64
N VAL A 161 -4.26 9.61 -12.59
CA VAL A 161 -3.37 8.77 -11.80
C VAL A 161 -2.46 8.03 -12.74
N THR A 162 -1.14 8.08 -12.50
CA THR A 162 -0.13 7.51 -13.40
C THR A 162 0.88 6.67 -12.63
N PHE A 163 1.14 5.47 -13.14
CA PHE A 163 2.19 4.56 -12.70
C PHE A 163 2.97 4.09 -13.92
N GLY A 164 4.22 4.53 -14.06
CA GLY A 164 5.02 4.25 -15.25
C GLY A 164 4.33 4.73 -16.53
N ALA A 165 4.09 3.81 -17.48
CA ALA A 165 3.42 4.09 -18.75
C ALA A 165 1.88 3.92 -18.69
N HIS A 166 1.33 3.53 -17.53
CA HIS A 166 -0.10 3.28 -17.35
C HIS A 166 -0.76 4.43 -16.62
N SER A 167 -1.99 4.76 -17.03
CA SER A 167 -2.81 5.76 -16.36
C SER A 167 -4.29 5.45 -16.46
N PHE A 168 -5.07 6.05 -15.56
CA PHE A 168 -6.52 6.13 -15.66
C PHE A 168 -6.97 7.55 -15.31
N ILE A 169 -8.22 7.84 -15.63
CA ILE A 169 -8.89 9.10 -15.26
C ILE A 169 -9.61 8.88 -13.94
N GLY A 170 -9.30 9.72 -12.96
CA GLY A 170 -9.95 9.71 -11.66
C GLY A 170 -11.30 10.44 -11.67
N HIS A 171 -12.04 10.32 -10.58
CA HIS A 171 -13.21 11.14 -10.31
C HIS A 171 -12.74 12.56 -10.06
N THR A 172 -13.44 13.52 -10.65
CA THR A 172 -13.20 14.94 -10.37
C THR A 172 -13.71 15.25 -8.97
N PHE A 173 -12.97 16.06 -8.21
CA PHE A 173 -13.26 16.58 -6.86
C PHE A 173 -12.82 15.67 -5.71
N TYR A 174 -11.91 16.22 -4.87
CA TYR A 174 -11.67 16.00 -3.43
C TYR A 174 -11.64 14.59 -2.82
N ASP A 175 -11.85 13.55 -3.62
CA ASP A 175 -12.12 12.21 -3.18
C ASP A 175 -10.92 11.33 -3.49
N ASP A 176 -10.63 10.46 -2.55
CA ASP A 176 -9.60 9.44 -2.66
C ASP A 176 -10.20 8.22 -3.38
N GLU A 177 -9.47 7.65 -4.33
CA GLU A 177 -9.90 6.51 -5.13
C GLU A 177 -8.97 5.31 -4.93
N VAL A 178 -9.52 4.11 -5.10
CA VAL A 178 -8.72 2.89 -5.04
C VAL A 178 -7.91 2.73 -6.32
N PHE A 179 -6.60 2.55 -6.17
CA PHE A 179 -5.76 2.02 -7.25
C PHE A 179 -5.33 0.59 -6.92
N THR A 180 -5.11 -0.22 -7.96
CA THR A 180 -4.43 -1.50 -7.85
C THR A 180 -3.47 -1.66 -9.01
N ALA A 181 -2.23 -2.06 -8.76
CA ALA A 181 -1.24 -2.26 -9.82
C ALA A 181 -0.43 -3.53 -9.63
N LYS A 182 0.06 -4.06 -10.75
CA LYS A 182 1.10 -5.09 -10.79
C LYS A 182 2.37 -4.55 -11.42
N LEU A 183 3.51 -4.87 -10.84
CA LEU A 183 4.82 -4.64 -11.42
C LEU A 183 5.55 -5.96 -11.60
N ASP A 184 6.39 -6.03 -12.62
CA ASP A 184 7.29 -7.15 -12.82
C ASP A 184 8.51 -7.06 -11.87
N PRO A 185 9.40 -8.09 -11.83
CA PRO A 185 10.55 -8.09 -10.93
C PRO A 185 11.57 -6.97 -11.16
N ASN A 186 11.48 -6.25 -12.29
CA ASN A 186 12.31 -5.11 -12.65
C ASN A 186 11.63 -3.77 -12.32
N GLY A 187 10.48 -3.79 -11.65
CA GLY A 187 9.73 -2.59 -11.29
C GLY A 187 8.95 -1.98 -12.46
N VAL A 188 8.76 -2.70 -13.56
CA VAL A 188 7.95 -2.23 -14.70
C VAL A 188 6.49 -2.55 -14.45
N VAL A 189 5.65 -1.51 -14.42
CA VAL A 189 4.20 -1.65 -14.27
C VAL A 189 3.64 -2.44 -15.46
N GLN A 190 2.92 -3.52 -15.16
CA GLN A 190 2.29 -4.41 -16.14
C GLN A 190 0.82 -4.05 -16.36
N TRP A 191 0.14 -3.68 -15.27
CA TRP A 191 -1.22 -3.17 -15.31
C TRP A 191 -1.48 -2.25 -14.11
N LEU A 192 -2.45 -1.35 -14.31
CA LEU A 192 -2.98 -0.43 -13.30
C LEU A 192 -4.50 -0.43 -13.48
N ARG A 193 -5.24 -0.54 -12.38
CA ARG A 193 -6.70 -0.55 -12.30
C ARG A 193 -7.21 0.46 -11.29
N ARG A 194 -8.44 0.89 -11.55
CA ARG A 194 -9.18 1.84 -10.75
C ARG A 194 -10.36 1.14 -10.11
N GLY A 195 -10.60 1.47 -8.86
CA GLY A 195 -11.80 1.08 -8.13
C GLY A 195 -12.33 2.25 -7.32
N GLY A 196 -13.56 2.10 -6.84
CA GLY A 196 -14.19 3.11 -5.99
C GLY A 196 -15.19 3.97 -6.75
N SER A 197 -15.31 5.21 -6.34
CA SER A 197 -16.52 5.99 -6.45
C SER A 197 -16.24 7.49 -6.33
N GLU A 198 -17.29 8.32 -6.42
CA GLU A 198 -17.20 9.77 -6.24
C GLU A 198 -17.20 10.16 -4.75
N GLN A 199 -16.58 9.35 -3.89
CA GLN A 199 -16.43 9.58 -2.44
C GLN A 199 -15.06 9.05 -2.02
N ASN A 200 -14.67 9.28 -0.77
CA ASN A 200 -13.43 8.72 -0.25
C ASN A 200 -13.50 7.19 -0.18
N ASP A 201 -12.69 6.55 -1.01
CA ASP A 201 -12.55 5.11 -1.14
C ASP A 201 -11.08 4.74 -0.94
N GLU A 202 -10.84 3.77 -0.06
CA GLU A 202 -9.49 3.39 0.35
C GLU A 202 -9.36 1.87 0.28
N ALA A 203 -8.26 1.37 -0.26
CA ALA A 203 -7.90 -0.04 -0.19
C ALA A 203 -6.74 -0.22 0.79
N PHE A 204 -6.93 -1.05 1.81
CA PHE A 204 -5.97 -1.18 2.91
C PHE A 204 -5.06 -2.40 2.77
N ASP A 205 -5.49 -3.42 2.03
CA ASP A 205 -4.71 -4.64 1.91
C ASP A 205 -4.95 -5.36 0.58
N ILE A 206 -3.94 -6.13 0.16
CA ILE A 206 -3.92 -6.93 -1.05
C ILE A 206 -3.21 -8.26 -0.80
N ILE A 207 -3.80 -9.34 -1.31
CA ILE A 207 -3.16 -10.67 -1.36
C ILE A 207 -3.07 -11.14 -2.79
N ALA A 208 -2.07 -11.98 -3.10
CA ALA A 208 -1.88 -12.59 -4.42
C ALA A 208 -1.72 -14.10 -4.30
N ASP A 209 -2.48 -14.87 -5.08
CA ASP A 209 -2.34 -16.34 -5.13
C ASP A 209 -1.15 -16.78 -6.00
N GLY A 210 -0.81 -18.07 -5.96
CA GLY A 210 0.31 -18.62 -6.76
C GLY A 210 0.15 -18.53 -8.27
N GLN A 211 -1.04 -18.14 -8.77
CA GLN A 211 -1.29 -17.88 -10.19
C GLN A 211 -1.22 -16.38 -10.52
N GLY A 212 -1.04 -15.54 -9.51
CA GLY A 212 -0.96 -14.10 -9.63
C GLY A 212 -2.31 -13.40 -9.68
N ASN A 213 -3.41 -14.08 -9.33
CA ASN A 213 -4.70 -13.41 -9.12
C ASN A 213 -4.66 -12.69 -7.77
N THR A 214 -5.27 -11.51 -7.70
CA THR A 214 -5.25 -10.69 -6.50
C THR A 214 -6.62 -10.50 -5.89
N VAL A 215 -6.68 -10.33 -4.58
CA VAL A 215 -7.87 -9.85 -3.86
C VAL A 215 -7.45 -8.61 -3.07
N ILE A 216 -8.23 -7.55 -3.17
CA ILE A 216 -8.10 -6.34 -2.35
C ILE A 216 -9.31 -6.18 -1.43
N THR A 217 -9.10 -5.46 -0.33
CA THR A 217 -10.17 -5.04 0.58
C THR A 217 -9.97 -3.60 1.02
N GLY A 218 -11.05 -2.98 1.46
CA GLY A 218 -10.96 -1.67 2.08
C GLY A 218 -12.31 -1.12 2.51
N LEU A 219 -12.48 0.18 2.33
CA LEU A 219 -13.75 0.88 2.50
C LEU A 219 -14.15 1.61 1.21
N LEU A 220 -15.46 1.70 1.01
CA LEU A 220 -16.11 2.55 0.03
C LEU A 220 -16.89 3.64 0.75
N GLY A 221 -16.82 4.88 0.26
CA GLY A 221 -17.59 6.00 0.78
C GLY A 221 -19.10 5.83 0.56
N GLY A 222 -19.88 6.28 1.54
CA GLY A 222 -21.35 6.25 1.48
C GLY A 222 -21.95 7.44 0.71
N ASN A 223 -23.28 7.53 0.69
CA ASN A 223 -24.04 8.68 0.15
C ASN A 223 -24.04 8.82 -1.39
N ILE A 224 -23.76 7.72 -2.09
CA ILE A 224 -23.91 7.59 -3.55
C ILE A 224 -24.64 6.27 -3.85
N PRO A 225 -25.08 5.99 -5.10
CA PRO A 225 -25.79 4.75 -5.39
C PRO A 225 -24.87 3.53 -5.56
N TYR A 226 -23.65 3.69 -6.07
CA TYR A 226 -22.74 2.58 -6.33
C TYR A 226 -21.28 3.05 -6.47
N ALA A 227 -20.34 2.17 -6.11
CA ALA A 227 -18.96 2.24 -6.57
C ALA A 227 -18.77 1.37 -7.84
N GLU A 228 -17.67 1.52 -8.56
CA GLU A 228 -17.34 0.75 -9.75
C GLU A 228 -15.89 0.25 -9.72
N PHE A 229 -15.70 -1.02 -10.10
CA PHE A 229 -14.40 -1.66 -10.29
C PHE A 229 -14.35 -2.22 -11.71
N ASP A 230 -13.67 -1.52 -12.62
CA ASP A 230 -13.52 -1.87 -14.04
C ASP A 230 -14.84 -2.34 -14.71
N GLY A 231 -15.93 -1.60 -14.49
CA GLY A 231 -17.25 -1.90 -15.05
C GLY A 231 -18.13 -2.85 -14.23
N ILE A 232 -17.65 -3.40 -13.11
CA ILE A 232 -18.51 -4.07 -12.11
C ILE A 232 -18.99 -3.04 -11.09
N GLN A 233 -20.30 -2.84 -11.01
CA GLN A 233 -20.91 -1.97 -10.00
C GLN A 233 -21.08 -2.70 -8.66
N VAL A 234 -20.77 -1.98 -7.59
CA VAL A 234 -20.94 -2.40 -6.19
C VAL A 234 -21.93 -1.46 -5.52
N ASP A 235 -23.09 -1.98 -5.15
CA ASP A 235 -24.17 -1.17 -4.56
C ASP A 235 -23.77 -0.55 -3.22
N ILE A 236 -24.02 0.75 -3.08
CA ILE A 236 -23.87 1.52 -1.83
C ILE A 236 -25.26 1.79 -1.27
N VAL A 237 -25.51 1.33 -0.04
CA VAL A 237 -26.88 1.17 0.48
C VAL A 237 -27.24 2.17 1.58
N SER A 238 -26.27 2.98 2.04
CA SER A 238 -26.52 4.01 3.04
C SER A 238 -25.53 5.19 2.93
N GLN A 239 -25.59 6.10 3.89
CA GLN A 239 -24.65 7.21 4.02
C GLN A 239 -23.35 6.80 4.72
N SER A 240 -23.26 5.56 5.19
CA SER A 240 -22.10 5.03 5.91
C SER A 240 -21.07 4.44 4.95
N ALA A 241 -19.83 4.33 5.43
CA ALA A 241 -18.78 3.63 4.71
C ALA A 241 -19.09 2.13 4.62
N HIS A 242 -18.66 1.46 3.56
CA HIS A 242 -18.91 0.05 3.36
C HIS A 242 -17.64 -0.73 3.04
N CYS A 243 -17.47 -1.88 3.67
CA CYS A 243 -16.38 -2.79 3.32
C CYS A 243 -16.62 -3.33 1.91
N PHE A 244 -15.53 -3.57 1.17
CA PHE A 244 -15.60 -4.23 -0.13
C PHE A 244 -14.51 -5.28 -0.27
N ILE A 245 -14.74 -6.23 -1.18
CA ILE A 245 -13.70 -7.08 -1.76
C ILE A 245 -13.74 -6.95 -3.28
N ALA A 246 -12.58 -6.93 -3.92
CA ALA A 246 -12.47 -7.01 -5.37
C ALA A 246 -11.36 -7.98 -5.76
N ARG A 247 -11.62 -8.86 -6.73
CA ARG A 247 -10.66 -9.86 -7.21
C ARG A 247 -10.31 -9.61 -8.67
N TYR A 248 -9.02 -9.59 -8.97
CA TYR A 248 -8.50 -9.49 -10.32
C TYR A 248 -7.75 -10.77 -10.72
N ASP A 249 -7.77 -11.10 -12.00
CA ASP A 249 -6.91 -12.14 -12.55
C ASP A 249 -5.45 -11.67 -12.72
N ALA A 250 -4.55 -12.56 -13.11
CA ALA A 250 -3.14 -12.24 -13.32
C ALA A 250 -2.85 -11.14 -14.36
N ASN A 251 -3.79 -10.88 -15.28
CA ASN A 251 -3.72 -9.84 -16.29
C ASN A 251 -4.41 -8.53 -15.84
N GLY A 252 -4.91 -8.49 -14.61
CA GLY A 252 -5.65 -7.38 -14.04
C GLY A 252 -7.08 -7.28 -14.57
N GLN A 253 -7.69 -8.35 -15.07
CA GLN A 253 -9.12 -8.35 -15.41
C GLN A 253 -9.95 -8.58 -14.14
N ILE A 254 -10.93 -7.73 -13.88
CA ILE A 254 -11.82 -7.90 -12.73
C ILE A 254 -12.63 -9.20 -12.89
N ILE A 255 -12.61 -10.04 -11.86
CA ILE A 255 -13.39 -11.29 -11.76
C ILE A 255 -14.70 -11.01 -11.03
N TYR A 256 -14.61 -10.38 -9.87
CA TYR A 256 -15.76 -9.92 -9.08
C TYR A 256 -15.39 -8.72 -8.22
N ALA A 257 -16.38 -7.92 -7.87
CA ALA A 257 -16.30 -6.90 -6.83
C ALA A 257 -17.61 -6.91 -6.04
N GLU A 258 -17.54 -6.92 -4.72
CA GLU A 258 -18.69 -7.11 -3.84
C GLU A 258 -18.58 -6.25 -2.59
N ARG A 259 -19.72 -5.71 -2.14
CA ARG A 259 -19.84 -5.04 -0.84
C ARG A 259 -19.98 -6.11 0.26
N MET A 260 -19.29 -5.90 1.37
CA MET A 260 -19.39 -6.68 2.59
C MET A 260 -20.01 -5.84 3.71
N GLY A 261 -20.59 -6.50 4.72
CA GLY A 261 -21.17 -5.83 5.88
C GLY A 261 -22.62 -5.36 5.71
N GLY A 262 -23.07 -4.54 6.65
CA GLY A 262 -24.44 -4.04 6.78
C GLY A 262 -24.65 -2.64 6.22
N GLY A 263 -25.67 -1.95 6.76
CA GLY A 263 -26.03 -0.58 6.36
C GLY A 263 -25.35 0.53 7.17
N SER A 264 -24.35 0.20 7.97
CA SER A 264 -23.60 1.10 8.86
C SER A 264 -22.11 1.04 8.52
N ASP A 265 -21.27 1.80 9.21
CA ASP A 265 -19.85 1.89 8.84
C ASP A 265 -19.16 0.52 8.95
N ASP A 266 -18.70 0.01 7.81
CA ASP A 266 -17.97 -1.25 7.70
C ASP A 266 -16.63 -0.99 7.00
N VAL A 267 -15.56 -1.57 7.51
CA VAL A 267 -14.20 -1.41 6.96
C VAL A 267 -13.49 -2.75 6.97
N GLY A 268 -12.94 -3.17 5.84
CA GLY A 268 -12.03 -4.32 5.77
C GLY A 268 -10.59 -3.85 5.91
N PHE A 269 -9.83 -4.41 6.84
CA PHE A 269 -8.46 -3.97 7.15
C PHE A 269 -7.38 -4.91 6.66
N GLY A 270 -7.61 -6.22 6.71
CA GLY A 270 -6.55 -7.20 6.44
C GLY A 270 -7.08 -8.47 5.80
N LEU A 271 -6.29 -9.03 4.91
CA LEU A 271 -6.51 -10.23 4.13
C LEU A 271 -5.38 -11.24 4.44
N ALA A 272 -5.72 -12.52 4.38
CA ALA A 272 -4.71 -13.57 4.46
C ALA A 272 -5.15 -14.77 3.63
N LEU A 273 -4.27 -15.30 2.78
CA LEU A 273 -4.55 -16.53 2.05
C LEU A 273 -4.52 -17.73 3.01
N ALA A 274 -5.59 -18.51 3.00
CA ALA A 274 -5.58 -19.86 3.55
C ALA A 274 -4.98 -20.85 2.52
N ASN A 275 -5.22 -20.59 1.24
CA ASN A 275 -4.70 -21.28 0.05
C ASN A 275 -5.11 -20.47 -1.20
N ASP A 276 -4.67 -20.87 -2.40
CA ASP A 276 -4.95 -20.18 -3.68
C ASP A 276 -6.45 -19.88 -3.97
N SER A 277 -7.36 -20.58 -3.30
CA SER A 277 -8.82 -20.44 -3.51
C SER A 277 -9.57 -19.84 -2.33
N THR A 278 -8.95 -19.70 -1.17
CA THR A 278 -9.61 -19.30 0.08
C THR A 278 -8.78 -18.25 0.80
N PHE A 279 -9.42 -17.17 1.23
CA PHE A 279 -8.81 -16.13 2.02
C PHE A 279 -9.65 -15.81 3.26
N PHE A 280 -9.01 -15.26 4.28
CA PHE A 280 -9.64 -14.65 5.43
C PHE A 280 -9.68 -13.13 5.25
N LEU A 281 -10.72 -12.50 5.77
CA LEU A 281 -10.88 -11.06 5.84
C LEU A 281 -11.07 -10.68 7.32
N THR A 282 -10.35 -9.65 7.74
CA THR A 282 -10.53 -9.00 9.05
C THR A 282 -10.97 -7.55 8.84
N GLY A 283 -11.72 -7.01 9.79
CA GLY A 283 -12.35 -5.71 9.64
C GLY A 283 -13.14 -5.29 10.87
N SER A 284 -13.77 -4.13 10.77
CA SER A 284 -14.75 -3.65 11.74
C SER A 284 -16.10 -3.48 11.09
N THR A 285 -17.16 -3.88 11.78
CA THR A 285 -18.55 -3.61 11.39
C THR A 285 -19.25 -2.84 12.49
N TRP A 286 -19.92 -1.74 12.16
CA TRP A 286 -20.77 -1.02 13.09
C TRP A 286 -22.25 -1.34 12.84
N GLY A 287 -23.07 -1.28 13.90
CA GLY A 287 -24.48 -1.64 13.82
C GLY A 287 -24.77 -3.14 13.91
N SER A 288 -26.05 -3.51 13.85
CA SER A 288 -26.47 -4.92 13.93
C SER A 288 -26.25 -5.62 12.60
N SER A 289 -25.44 -6.67 12.58
CA SER A 289 -25.40 -7.64 11.48
C SER A 289 -26.80 -8.23 11.28
N SER A 290 -27.41 -8.00 10.11
CA SER A 290 -28.63 -8.68 9.69
C SER A 290 -28.30 -9.87 8.81
#